data_AF-A0AAE1DNJ0-F1
#
_entry.id   AF-A0AAE1DNJ0-F1
#
_cell.length_a   1.000
_cell.length_b   1.000
_cell.length_c   1.000
_cell.angle_alpha   90.00
_cell.angle_beta   90.00
_cell.angle_gamma   90.00
#
_symmetry.space_group_name_H-M   'P 1'
#
loop_
_entity.id
_entity.type
_entity.pdbx_description
1 polymer ?
#
loop_
_entity_poly.entity_id
_entity_poly.type
_entity_poly.pdbx_seq_one_letter_code
_entity_poly.pdbx_strand_id
1 'polypeptide(L)'
;MKLQFLHTCIVLALHIETRTAVPLVHCGPGEKLVLAHGQKPDVCVPCPSRQYQNKKHHRETSCQRCSPFDHFDSRLVLEDECTRTDYRIVRCVDGYYLLEGQCKICTDCSMLGKAQGQACKKDKDTVCCDVEGMVVKNEKCEFDPVHCGLGEYLVPGLNGRPGRCETCYPGSYQDENKHRLHRCPQCSKFDIHNPRLVLEDECTKFHDIRVSCVDGHYLKEDDCHTCTNCSLLGKVQGRACQHDQDTVCCDKEGMVVKNGKCMFDPTHCGPGEYLVLGTDGQPGSCESCQPGFYQDKPNHRLLYCLQCAAFDSLNPRLVLADECTRFHNTKFRCKTGFYLEKGDCYPCTNCALLGKFKGRACSKKHDTICCDFQGMIVENGICKFSLIYCGAGEYLVPGMSRHRDECRPCGDGSNNSEHYHRNINCSVIHTTGKSGSTGSSEMIAMPIIISLLSAVPIVYCCYKRRSLVIRVCVLDSSRHYF
;
A
#
# COMPACT_ATOMS: atom_id res chain seq x y z
N MET A 1 -7.59 30.65 -63.95
CA MET A 1 -8.87 29.92 -64.00
C MET A 1 -9.22 29.47 -62.59
N LYS A 2 -10.28 30.06 -62.01
CA LYS A 2 -10.81 29.71 -60.68
C LYS A 2 -11.76 28.52 -60.85
N LEU A 3 -11.52 27.41 -60.13
CA LEU A 3 -12.45 26.28 -60.05
C LEU A 3 -12.98 26.21 -58.62
N GLN A 4 -14.21 26.68 -58.42
CA GLN A 4 -14.96 26.52 -57.18
C GLN A 4 -15.62 25.14 -57.16
N PHE A 5 -15.24 24.29 -56.21
CA PHE A 5 -15.99 23.07 -55.89
C PHE A 5 -16.94 23.37 -54.73
N LEU A 6 -18.24 23.43 -55.02
CA LEU A 6 -19.30 23.32 -54.01
C LEU A 6 -19.32 21.87 -53.50
N HIS A 7 -19.10 21.69 -52.19
CA HIS A 7 -19.41 20.44 -51.49
C HIS A 7 -20.76 20.60 -50.78
N THR A 8 -21.74 19.86 -51.26
CA THR A 8 -23.09 19.74 -50.66
C THR A 8 -23.03 18.67 -49.57
N CYS A 9 -23.03 19.08 -48.30
CA CYS A 9 -23.16 18.16 -47.16
C CYS A 9 -24.65 17.80 -46.96
N ILE A 10 -25.01 16.57 -47.32
CA ILE A 10 -26.29 15.95 -46.96
C ILE A 10 -26.18 15.47 -45.51
N VAL A 11 -26.92 16.10 -44.60
CA VAL A 11 -27.07 15.65 -43.21
C VAL A 11 -28.16 14.57 -43.17
N LEU A 12 -27.75 13.31 -43.19
CA LEU A 12 -28.62 12.17 -42.88
C LEU A 12 -28.74 12.05 -41.35
N ALA A 13 -29.86 12.51 -40.81
CA ALA A 13 -30.24 12.29 -39.41
C ALA A 13 -30.63 10.81 -39.22
N LEU A 14 -29.66 9.97 -38.83
CA LEU A 14 -29.90 8.61 -38.34
C LEU A 14 -30.55 8.68 -36.96
N HIS A 15 -31.85 8.35 -36.90
CA HIS A 15 -32.58 8.07 -35.66
C HIS A 15 -32.07 6.74 -35.08
N ILE A 16 -31.00 6.81 -34.30
CA ILE A 16 -30.53 5.66 -33.51
C ILE A 16 -31.44 5.59 -32.29
N GLU A 17 -32.44 4.69 -32.33
CA GLU A 17 -33.13 4.24 -31.13
C GLU A 17 -32.10 3.56 -30.21
N THR A 18 -31.52 4.34 -29.29
CA THR A 18 -30.71 3.80 -28.20
C THR A 18 -31.63 2.99 -27.30
N ARG A 19 -31.82 1.70 -27.62
CA ARG A 19 -32.34 0.72 -26.65
C ARG A 19 -31.40 0.75 -25.47
N THR A 20 -31.83 1.37 -24.39
CA THR A 20 -31.12 1.39 -23.11
C THR A 20 -30.93 -0.05 -22.67
N ALA A 21 -29.70 -0.55 -22.83
CA ALA A 21 -29.34 -1.88 -22.35
C ALA A 21 -29.57 -1.89 -20.84
N VAL A 22 -30.56 -2.66 -20.39
CA VAL A 22 -30.80 -2.86 -18.96
C VAL A 22 -29.53 -3.48 -18.39
N PRO A 23 -28.88 -2.84 -17.39
CA PRO A 23 -27.62 -3.32 -16.85
C PRO A 23 -27.81 -4.73 -16.27
N LEU A 24 -26.94 -5.65 -16.69
CA LEU A 24 -26.95 -7.02 -16.23
C LEU A 24 -26.54 -7.07 -14.75
N VAL A 25 -27.48 -7.41 -13.87
CA VAL A 25 -27.23 -7.52 -12.43
C VAL A 25 -26.62 -8.88 -12.11
N HIS A 26 -25.50 -8.88 -11.40
CA HIS A 26 -24.81 -10.06 -10.87
C HIS A 26 -24.74 -9.97 -9.35
N CYS A 27 -25.02 -11.07 -8.66
CA CYS A 27 -25.00 -11.13 -7.21
C CYS A 27 -23.66 -11.61 -6.66
N GLY A 28 -23.37 -11.21 -5.41
CA GLY A 28 -22.21 -11.69 -4.65
C GLY A 28 -22.52 -12.98 -3.87
N PRO A 29 -21.51 -13.60 -3.25
CA PRO A 29 -21.72 -14.70 -2.32
C PRO A 29 -22.71 -14.30 -1.22
N GLY A 30 -23.57 -15.23 -0.80
CA GLY A 30 -24.57 -14.99 0.22
C GLY A 30 -25.90 -14.43 -0.28
N GLU A 31 -26.04 -14.23 -1.59
CA GLU A 31 -27.22 -13.62 -2.20
C GLU A 31 -27.81 -14.53 -3.30
N LYS A 32 -29.06 -14.25 -3.69
CA LYS A 32 -29.69 -14.80 -4.89
C LYS A 32 -30.35 -13.69 -5.69
N LEU A 33 -30.44 -13.88 -7.00
CA LEU A 33 -31.11 -12.95 -7.88
C LEU A 33 -32.64 -13.13 -7.77
N VAL A 34 -33.35 -12.07 -7.44
CA VAL A 34 -34.81 -12.03 -7.57
C VAL A 34 -35.13 -11.24 -8.82
N LEU A 35 -35.66 -11.93 -9.82
CA LEU A 35 -36.10 -11.31 -11.08
C LEU A 35 -37.29 -10.39 -10.78
N ALA A 36 -37.16 -9.14 -11.20
CA ALA A 36 -38.23 -8.18 -11.03
C ALA A 36 -39.35 -8.46 -12.04
N HIS A 37 -40.61 -8.50 -11.57
CA HIS A 37 -41.76 -8.48 -12.47
C HIS A 37 -42.03 -7.03 -12.92
N GLY A 38 -41.92 -6.77 -14.22
CA GLY A 38 -42.19 -5.46 -14.84
C GLY A 38 -40.94 -4.61 -15.12
N GLN A 39 -41.08 -3.28 -15.08
CA GLN A 39 -40.01 -2.31 -15.38
C GLN A 39 -39.01 -2.07 -14.24
N LYS A 40 -39.01 -2.90 -13.19
CA LYS A 40 -38.07 -2.76 -12.07
C LYS A 40 -36.77 -3.52 -12.40
N PRO A 41 -35.60 -3.05 -11.94
CA PRO A 41 -34.35 -3.78 -12.12
C PRO A 41 -34.34 -5.04 -11.24
N ASP A 42 -33.63 -6.09 -11.69
CA ASP A 42 -33.37 -7.27 -10.87
C ASP A 42 -32.65 -6.88 -9.57
N VAL A 43 -32.95 -7.57 -8.46
CA VAL A 43 -32.41 -7.26 -7.14
C VAL A 43 -31.75 -8.50 -6.54
N CYS A 44 -30.55 -8.33 -5.97
CA CYS A 44 -29.90 -9.35 -5.17
C CYS A 44 -30.45 -9.32 -3.75
N VAL A 45 -30.89 -10.47 -3.25
CA VAL A 45 -31.40 -10.60 -1.87
C VAL A 45 -30.58 -11.64 -1.12
N PRO A 46 -30.31 -11.44 0.19
CA PRO A 46 -29.59 -12.43 0.99
C PRO A 46 -30.28 -13.79 1.00
N CYS A 47 -29.47 -14.86 1.05
CA CYS A 47 -29.98 -16.21 1.24
C CYS A 47 -30.74 -16.34 2.57
N PRO A 48 -31.90 -17.04 2.59
CA PRO A 48 -32.62 -17.36 3.82
C PRO A 48 -31.75 -18.17 4.79
N SER A 49 -32.11 -18.18 6.08
CA SER A 49 -31.43 -19.03 7.07
C SER A 49 -31.41 -20.50 6.62
N ARG A 50 -30.27 -21.18 6.84
CA ARG A 50 -30.00 -22.55 6.37
C ARG A 50 -29.95 -22.72 4.84
N GLN A 51 -29.67 -21.65 4.10
CA GLN A 51 -29.32 -21.70 2.69
C GLN A 51 -28.08 -20.85 2.43
N TYR A 52 -27.31 -21.22 1.41
CA TYR A 52 -26.09 -20.53 1.04
C TYR A 52 -25.95 -20.39 -0.49
N GLN A 53 -25.07 -19.48 -0.89
CA GLN A 53 -24.62 -19.32 -2.27
C GLN A 53 -23.17 -18.85 -2.25
N ASN A 54 -22.25 -19.66 -2.74
CA ASN A 54 -20.81 -19.40 -2.64
C ASN A 54 -20.19 -18.85 -3.93
N LYS A 55 -20.95 -18.83 -5.04
CA LYS A 55 -20.46 -18.29 -6.31
C LYS A 55 -20.37 -16.77 -6.26
N LYS A 56 -19.33 -16.23 -6.89
CA LYS A 56 -19.17 -14.79 -7.14
C LYS A 56 -19.73 -14.45 -8.52
N HIS A 57 -20.25 -13.23 -8.68
CA HIS A 57 -20.75 -12.69 -9.95
C HIS A 57 -21.81 -13.56 -10.64
N HIS A 58 -22.79 -14.00 -9.87
CA HIS A 58 -23.64 -15.12 -10.26
C HIS A 58 -25.08 -14.69 -10.62
N ARG A 59 -25.75 -15.50 -11.46
CA ARG A 59 -27.12 -15.42 -12.03
C ARG A 59 -28.23 -16.09 -11.22
N GLU A 60 -27.85 -16.93 -10.27
CA GLU A 60 -28.71 -17.95 -9.69
C GLU A 60 -29.87 -17.32 -8.89
N THR A 61 -31.08 -17.79 -9.19
CA THR A 61 -32.32 -17.34 -8.54
C THR A 61 -32.67 -18.15 -7.30
N SER A 62 -31.79 -19.09 -6.91
CA SER A 62 -31.96 -19.96 -5.74
C SER A 62 -30.66 -20.08 -4.96
N CYS A 63 -30.80 -20.22 -3.64
CA CYS A 63 -29.72 -20.59 -2.74
C CYS A 63 -29.77 -22.10 -2.51
N GLN A 64 -28.62 -22.72 -2.31
CA GLN A 64 -28.49 -24.15 -2.01
C GLN A 64 -28.87 -24.38 -0.53
N ARG A 65 -29.60 -25.45 -0.23
CA ARG A 65 -29.92 -25.80 1.16
C ARG A 65 -28.66 -26.31 1.85
N CYS A 66 -28.46 -25.90 3.10
CA CYS A 66 -27.46 -26.50 3.95
C CYS A 66 -27.88 -27.95 4.25
N SER A 67 -27.12 -28.92 3.77
CA SER A 67 -27.40 -30.34 4.02
C SER A 67 -27.43 -30.62 5.53
N PRO A 68 -28.38 -31.42 6.04
CA PRO A 68 -28.26 -31.98 7.38
C PRO A 68 -26.99 -32.83 7.42
N PHE A 69 -26.17 -32.60 8.44
CA PHE A 69 -24.96 -33.39 8.65
C PHE A 69 -25.40 -34.69 9.31
N ASP A 70 -25.69 -35.70 8.50
CA ASP A 70 -25.99 -37.03 9.00
C ASP A 70 -24.65 -37.68 9.39
N HIS A 71 -24.47 -37.93 10.69
CA HIS A 71 -23.27 -38.43 11.36
C HIS A 71 -22.82 -39.83 10.91
N PHE A 72 -22.31 -39.98 9.69
CA PHE A 72 -21.80 -41.28 9.22
C PHE A 72 -20.28 -41.43 9.34
N ASP A 73 -19.51 -40.35 9.57
CA ASP A 73 -18.07 -40.46 9.81
C ASP A 73 -17.67 -39.76 11.12
N SER A 74 -17.25 -40.55 12.13
CA SER A 74 -16.78 -40.07 13.43
C SER A 74 -15.50 -39.23 13.36
N ARG A 75 -14.87 -39.16 12.18
CA ARG A 75 -13.64 -38.39 11.94
C ARG A 75 -13.91 -36.99 11.37
N LEU A 76 -15.16 -36.65 11.04
CA LEU A 76 -15.54 -35.30 10.60
C LEU A 76 -15.94 -34.44 11.80
N VAL A 77 -15.31 -33.28 11.92
CA VAL A 77 -15.62 -32.23 12.89
C VAL A 77 -16.24 -31.05 12.15
N LEU A 78 -17.36 -30.55 12.66
CA LEU A 78 -17.95 -29.30 12.20
C LEU A 78 -17.06 -28.14 12.67
N GLU A 79 -16.42 -27.44 11.74
CA GLU A 79 -15.57 -26.29 12.06
C GLU A 79 -16.39 -25.00 12.12
N ASP A 80 -17.31 -24.83 11.18
CA ASP A 80 -18.23 -23.70 11.17
C ASP A 80 -19.64 -24.14 10.75
N GLU A 81 -20.65 -23.50 11.34
CA GLU A 81 -22.02 -23.69 10.91
C GLU A 81 -22.21 -23.15 9.49
N CYS A 82 -23.26 -23.61 8.81
CA CYS A 82 -23.56 -23.15 7.46
C CYS A 82 -23.81 -21.63 7.47
N THR A 83 -22.97 -20.88 6.79
CA THR A 83 -23.13 -19.42 6.64
C THR A 83 -23.91 -19.13 5.37
N ARG A 84 -24.33 -17.87 5.16
CA ARG A 84 -24.99 -17.50 3.88
C ARG A 84 -24.03 -17.63 2.70
N THR A 85 -22.73 -17.41 2.93
CA THR A 85 -21.72 -17.33 1.87
C THR A 85 -21.03 -18.65 1.58
N ASP A 86 -21.12 -19.63 2.47
CA ASP A 86 -20.40 -20.90 2.33
C ASP A 86 -21.23 -22.10 2.78
N TYR A 87 -20.97 -23.23 2.14
CA TYR A 87 -21.44 -24.52 2.63
C TYR A 87 -20.70 -24.82 3.93
N ARG A 88 -21.34 -25.55 4.85
CA ARG A 88 -20.75 -25.94 6.16
C ARG A 88 -19.27 -26.29 6.00
N ILE A 89 -18.41 -25.65 6.79
CA ILE A 89 -16.99 -25.98 6.78
C ILE A 89 -16.83 -27.20 7.69
N VAL A 90 -16.77 -28.38 7.07
CA VAL A 90 -16.40 -29.62 7.76
C VAL A 90 -14.91 -29.84 7.56
N ARG A 91 -14.23 -30.25 8.64
CA ARG A 91 -12.83 -30.67 8.58
C ARG A 91 -12.70 -32.06 9.14
N CYS A 92 -11.69 -32.79 8.71
CA CYS A 92 -11.33 -34.02 9.40
C CYS A 92 -10.60 -33.71 10.72
N VAL A 93 -10.64 -34.65 11.66
CA VAL A 93 -9.77 -34.63 12.85
C VAL A 93 -8.29 -34.64 12.43
N ASP A 94 -7.42 -34.15 13.30
CA ASP A 94 -5.99 -34.04 13.01
C ASP A 94 -5.41 -35.43 12.67
N GLY A 95 -4.56 -35.49 11.63
CA GLY A 95 -4.08 -36.76 11.06
C GLY A 95 -4.96 -37.32 9.93
N TYR A 96 -6.00 -36.61 9.50
CA TYR A 96 -6.81 -36.94 8.34
C TYR A 96 -7.02 -35.72 7.41
N TYR A 97 -7.25 -35.97 6.12
CA TYR A 97 -7.62 -34.97 5.12
C TYR A 97 -8.91 -35.35 4.39
N LEU A 98 -9.64 -34.36 3.88
CA LEU A 98 -10.91 -34.55 3.19
C LEU A 98 -10.67 -34.75 1.69
N LEU A 99 -10.99 -35.94 1.18
CA LEU A 99 -10.97 -36.26 -0.24
C LEU A 99 -12.34 -36.79 -0.66
N GLU A 100 -12.98 -36.11 -1.61
CA GLU A 100 -14.31 -36.49 -2.15
C GLU A 100 -15.38 -36.68 -1.06
N GLY A 101 -15.33 -35.87 0.00
CA GLY A 101 -16.30 -35.92 1.11
C GLY A 101 -16.02 -37.01 2.16
N GLN A 102 -14.90 -37.72 2.08
CA GLN A 102 -14.48 -38.72 3.07
C GLN A 102 -13.16 -38.32 3.74
N CYS A 103 -13.04 -38.60 5.04
CA CYS A 103 -11.77 -38.44 5.75
C CYS A 103 -10.83 -39.61 5.45
N LYS A 104 -9.69 -39.31 4.84
CA LYS A 104 -8.59 -40.25 4.57
C LYS A 104 -7.45 -39.97 5.55
N ILE A 105 -6.80 -41.03 6.02
CA ILE A 105 -5.65 -40.91 6.92
C ILE A 105 -4.49 -40.24 6.17
N CYS A 106 -3.81 -39.29 6.81
CA CYS A 106 -2.64 -38.66 6.23
C CYS A 106 -1.52 -39.69 6.06
N THR A 107 -0.83 -39.66 4.94
CA THR A 107 0.33 -40.51 4.68
C THR A 107 1.44 -40.18 5.68
N ASP A 108 1.96 -41.21 6.35
CA ASP A 108 3.14 -41.11 7.21
C ASP A 108 4.40 -41.36 6.37
N CYS A 109 5.15 -40.30 6.11
CA CYS A 109 6.35 -40.39 5.28
C CYS A 109 7.46 -41.25 5.90
N SER A 110 7.50 -41.34 7.24
CA SER A 110 8.52 -42.13 7.94
C SER A 110 8.38 -43.63 7.66
N MET A 111 7.13 -44.11 7.56
CA MET A 111 6.81 -45.48 7.19
C MET A 111 7.21 -45.83 5.75
N LEU A 112 7.37 -44.82 4.88
CA LEU A 112 7.82 -44.97 3.50
C LEU A 112 9.34 -44.78 3.35
N GLY A 113 10.09 -44.49 4.42
CA GLY A 113 11.50 -44.14 4.36
C GLY A 113 11.75 -42.81 3.63
N LYS A 114 10.79 -41.89 3.67
CA LYS A 114 10.82 -40.58 2.99
C LYS A 114 10.77 -39.43 4.00
N ALA A 115 11.24 -38.25 3.59
CA ALA A 115 11.13 -37.04 4.38
C ALA A 115 9.77 -36.36 4.16
N GLN A 116 9.23 -35.72 5.19
CA GLN A 116 7.98 -34.94 5.08
C GLN A 116 8.28 -33.58 4.42
N GLY A 117 7.91 -33.42 3.15
CA GLY A 117 8.09 -32.17 2.41
C GLY A 117 6.98 -31.15 2.66
N GLN A 118 5.75 -31.61 2.82
CA GLN A 118 4.62 -30.79 3.22
C GLN A 118 3.75 -31.55 4.21
N ALA A 119 3.45 -30.93 5.34
CA ALA A 119 2.51 -31.48 6.32
C ALA A 119 1.10 -31.61 5.73
N CYS A 120 0.38 -32.63 6.20
CA CYS A 120 -1.02 -32.85 5.88
C CYS A 120 -1.85 -31.60 6.16
N LYS A 121 -2.77 -31.28 5.24
CA LYS A 121 -3.71 -30.16 5.37
C LYS A 121 -5.14 -30.69 5.30
N LYS A 122 -6.12 -29.84 5.63
CA LYS A 122 -7.54 -30.23 5.70
C LYS A 122 -8.06 -30.85 4.39
N ASP A 123 -7.52 -30.43 3.25
CA ASP A 123 -7.96 -30.78 1.90
C ASP A 123 -6.88 -31.53 1.08
N LYS A 124 -5.69 -31.76 1.66
CA LYS A 124 -4.56 -32.36 0.96
C LYS A 124 -3.77 -33.30 1.87
N ASP A 125 -3.37 -34.44 1.31
CA ASP A 125 -2.51 -35.39 1.98
C ASP A 125 -1.13 -34.81 2.28
N THR A 126 -0.39 -35.49 3.17
CA THR A 126 1.05 -35.29 3.35
C THR A 126 1.78 -35.56 2.03
N VAL A 127 2.70 -34.68 1.64
CA VAL A 127 3.58 -34.91 0.50
C VAL A 127 4.94 -35.37 1.00
N CYS A 128 5.31 -36.59 0.63
CA CYS A 128 6.56 -37.23 1.01
C CYS A 128 7.62 -37.07 -0.08
N CYS A 129 8.76 -36.50 0.29
CA CYS A 129 9.91 -36.30 -0.60
C CYS A 129 11.00 -37.34 -0.34
N ASP A 130 11.74 -37.70 -1.39
CA ASP A 130 12.72 -38.78 -1.29
C ASP A 130 13.88 -38.49 -0.34
N VAL A 131 14.17 -37.20 -0.10
CA VAL A 131 15.27 -36.75 0.76
C VAL A 131 14.89 -35.51 1.57
N GLU A 132 15.52 -35.36 2.72
CA GLU A 132 15.34 -34.22 3.61
C GLU A 132 15.84 -32.92 2.95
N GLY A 133 15.07 -31.84 3.11
CA GLY A 133 15.39 -30.51 2.54
C GLY A 133 14.76 -30.20 1.18
N MET A 134 13.98 -31.12 0.58
CA MET A 134 13.11 -30.78 -0.56
C MET A 134 11.87 -30.03 -0.07
N VAL A 135 11.43 -29.04 -0.84
CA VAL A 135 10.20 -28.30 -0.61
C VAL A 135 9.16 -28.66 -1.68
N VAL A 136 7.89 -28.59 -1.31
CA VAL A 136 6.80 -28.94 -2.23
C VAL A 136 6.35 -27.70 -2.99
N LYS A 137 6.59 -27.67 -4.30
CA LYS A 137 6.11 -26.63 -5.22
C LYS A 137 5.24 -27.27 -6.29
N ASN A 138 4.00 -26.79 -6.43
CA ASN A 138 3.02 -27.35 -7.37
C ASN A 138 2.86 -28.87 -7.24
N GLU A 139 2.79 -29.37 -5.99
CA GLU A 139 2.61 -30.79 -5.67
C GLU A 139 3.80 -31.69 -6.09
N LYS A 140 4.93 -31.09 -6.47
CA LYS A 140 6.18 -31.78 -6.75
C LYS A 140 7.22 -31.41 -5.70
N CYS A 141 7.96 -32.42 -5.23
CA CYS A 141 9.13 -32.20 -4.41
C CYS A 141 10.27 -31.66 -5.27
N GLU A 142 10.74 -30.47 -4.95
CA GLU A 142 11.88 -29.83 -5.59
C GLU A 142 12.80 -29.25 -4.51
N PHE A 143 14.10 -29.20 -4.76
CA PHE A 143 14.97 -28.42 -3.88
C PHE A 143 14.70 -26.93 -4.08
N ASP A 144 14.75 -26.17 -2.99
CA ASP A 144 14.85 -24.73 -3.14
C ASP A 144 16.09 -24.39 -3.98
N PRO A 145 15.97 -23.49 -4.97
CA PRO A 145 17.10 -23.12 -5.80
C PRO A 145 18.24 -22.62 -4.92
N VAL A 146 19.39 -23.28 -5.01
CA VAL A 146 20.59 -22.80 -4.34
C VAL A 146 21.12 -21.61 -5.12
N HIS A 147 21.27 -20.50 -4.41
CA HIS A 147 21.76 -19.23 -4.92
C HIS A 147 23.12 -18.94 -4.26
N CYS A 148 24.14 -18.67 -5.07
CA CYS A 148 25.49 -18.45 -4.59
C CYS A 148 25.78 -16.96 -4.35
N GLY A 149 26.74 -16.69 -3.47
CA GLY A 149 27.19 -15.34 -3.16
C GLY A 149 28.35 -14.87 -4.03
N LEU A 150 28.88 -13.68 -3.73
CA LEU A 150 30.09 -13.17 -4.37
C LEU A 150 31.25 -14.15 -4.25
N GLY A 151 31.96 -14.34 -5.34
CA GLY A 151 33.13 -15.22 -5.44
C GLY A 151 32.83 -16.70 -5.29
N GLU A 152 31.59 -17.11 -5.54
CA GLU A 152 31.19 -18.51 -5.59
C GLU A 152 30.57 -18.88 -6.94
N TYR A 153 30.43 -20.16 -7.23
CA TYR A 153 29.69 -20.69 -8.38
C TYR A 153 28.88 -21.92 -7.97
N LEU A 154 27.78 -22.17 -8.68
CA LEU A 154 26.87 -23.25 -8.39
C LEU A 154 27.36 -24.56 -9.01
N VAL A 155 27.78 -25.50 -8.17
CA VAL A 155 27.98 -26.90 -8.55
C VAL A 155 26.63 -27.62 -8.48
N PRO A 156 26.08 -28.10 -9.62
CA PRO A 156 24.81 -28.84 -9.61
C PRO A 156 24.90 -30.08 -8.72
N GLY A 157 23.85 -30.31 -7.95
CA GLY A 157 23.75 -31.54 -7.17
C GLY A 157 23.53 -32.75 -8.09
N LEU A 158 24.15 -33.88 -7.74
CA LEU A 158 23.94 -35.16 -8.42
C LEU A 158 23.08 -36.07 -7.53
N ASN A 159 22.33 -36.97 -8.16
CA ASN A 159 21.56 -38.02 -7.48
C ASN A 159 20.59 -37.49 -6.41
N GLY A 160 19.83 -36.45 -6.74
CA GLY A 160 18.84 -35.89 -5.82
C GLY A 160 19.44 -35.20 -4.60
N ARG A 161 20.67 -34.71 -4.66
CA ARG A 161 21.22 -33.78 -3.66
C ARG A 161 21.00 -32.33 -4.10
N PRO A 162 20.86 -31.37 -3.18
CA PRO A 162 20.85 -29.96 -3.55
C PRO A 162 22.19 -29.57 -4.19
N GLY A 163 22.16 -28.55 -5.05
CA GLY A 163 23.40 -27.92 -5.50
C GLY A 163 24.17 -27.32 -4.32
N ARG A 164 25.46 -27.06 -4.52
CA ARG A 164 26.28 -26.36 -3.53
C ARG A 164 27.04 -25.23 -4.18
N CYS A 165 27.37 -24.22 -3.38
CA CYS A 165 28.23 -23.14 -3.83
C CYS A 165 29.69 -23.50 -3.53
N GLU A 166 30.55 -23.31 -4.51
CA GLU A 166 31.99 -23.47 -4.37
C GLU A 166 32.69 -22.16 -4.69
N THR A 167 33.81 -21.89 -4.03
CA THR A 167 34.56 -20.65 -4.25
C THR A 167 35.25 -20.65 -5.63
N CYS A 168 35.27 -19.51 -6.30
CA CYS A 168 36.02 -19.32 -7.54
C CYS A 168 37.52 -19.65 -7.36
N TYR A 169 38.12 -20.31 -8.37
CA TYR A 169 39.55 -20.59 -8.39
C TYR A 169 40.37 -19.31 -8.61
N PRO A 170 41.66 -19.26 -8.20
CA PRO A 170 42.54 -18.14 -8.51
C PRO A 170 42.55 -17.82 -10.01
N GLY A 171 42.43 -16.54 -10.37
CA GLY A 171 42.30 -16.10 -11.77
C GLY A 171 40.86 -16.14 -12.31
N SER A 172 39.86 -16.39 -11.47
CA SER A 172 38.44 -16.27 -11.82
C SER A 172 37.66 -15.52 -10.73
N TYR A 173 36.56 -14.88 -11.12
CA TYR A 173 35.76 -14.07 -10.22
C TYR A 173 34.25 -14.31 -10.39
N GLN A 174 33.47 -13.87 -9.42
CA GLN A 174 32.01 -13.76 -9.53
C GLN A 174 31.53 -12.55 -8.73
N ASP A 175 30.99 -11.56 -9.43
CA ASP A 175 30.55 -10.28 -8.86
C ASP A 175 29.02 -10.18 -8.70
N GLU A 176 28.28 -11.20 -9.13
CA GLU A 176 26.83 -11.27 -8.90
C GLU A 176 26.51 -11.94 -7.55
N ASN A 177 25.52 -11.36 -6.85
CA ASN A 177 24.92 -11.98 -5.68
C ASN A 177 23.64 -12.74 -6.04
N LYS A 178 23.36 -13.81 -5.31
CA LYS A 178 22.17 -14.66 -5.49
C LYS A 178 22.04 -15.24 -6.90
N HIS A 179 23.17 -15.52 -7.55
CA HIS A 179 23.20 -16.05 -8.90
C HIS A 179 23.15 -17.60 -8.89
N ARG A 180 22.97 -18.20 -10.07
CA ARG A 180 22.99 -19.67 -10.29
C ARG A 180 24.00 -20.07 -11.38
N LEU A 181 25.01 -19.23 -11.60
CA LEU A 181 26.01 -19.46 -12.64
C LEU A 181 26.88 -20.65 -12.26
N HIS A 182 27.11 -21.54 -13.22
CA HIS A 182 27.87 -22.79 -13.02
C HIS A 182 29.38 -22.63 -13.21
N ARG A 183 29.86 -21.42 -13.45
CA ARG A 183 31.27 -21.10 -13.65
C ARG A 183 31.55 -19.65 -13.27
N CYS A 184 32.76 -19.41 -12.78
CA CYS A 184 33.30 -18.07 -12.59
C CYS A 184 33.95 -17.59 -13.90
N PRO A 185 33.60 -16.41 -14.42
CA PRO A 185 34.38 -15.74 -15.47
C PRO A 185 35.87 -15.68 -15.14
N GLN A 186 36.71 -15.79 -16.18
CA GLN A 186 38.15 -15.57 -16.02
C GLN A 186 38.42 -14.09 -15.84
N CYS A 187 39.41 -13.74 -15.01
CA CYS A 187 39.85 -12.36 -14.88
C CYS A 187 40.36 -11.82 -16.21
N SER A 188 40.04 -10.58 -16.51
CA SER A 188 40.63 -9.84 -17.63
C SER A 188 42.13 -9.67 -17.40
N LYS A 189 42.89 -9.63 -18.50
CA LYS A 189 44.34 -9.38 -18.45
C LYS A 189 44.58 -7.89 -18.50
N PHE A 190 45.39 -7.39 -17.56
CA PHE A 190 45.84 -6.01 -17.60
C PHE A 190 46.88 -5.81 -18.71
N ASP A 191 46.65 -4.88 -19.63
CA ASP A 191 47.59 -4.56 -20.70
C ASP A 191 48.70 -3.62 -20.18
N ILE A 192 49.81 -4.21 -19.78
CA ILE A 192 51.01 -3.49 -19.31
C ILE A 192 51.65 -2.57 -20.37
N HIS A 193 51.28 -2.72 -21.64
CA HIS A 193 51.84 -1.92 -22.72
C HIS A 193 51.04 -0.64 -23.00
N ASN A 194 49.85 -0.47 -22.42
CA ASN A 194 49.07 0.76 -22.53
C ASN A 194 49.46 1.73 -21.40
N PRO A 195 50.27 2.77 -21.65
CA PRO A 195 50.74 3.68 -20.61
C PRO A 195 49.64 4.58 -20.04
N ARG A 196 48.43 4.56 -20.60
CA ARG A 196 47.28 5.35 -20.13
C ARG A 196 46.42 4.59 -19.13
N LEU A 197 46.54 3.27 -19.05
CA LEU A 197 45.81 2.45 -18.09
C LEU A 197 46.58 2.37 -16.76
N VAL A 198 45.84 2.52 -15.67
CA VAL A 198 46.30 2.39 -14.30
C VAL A 198 45.51 1.25 -13.67
N LEU A 199 46.20 0.26 -13.12
CA LEU A 199 45.56 -0.79 -12.35
C LEU A 199 45.16 -0.24 -10.98
N GLU A 200 43.86 -0.12 -10.72
CA GLU A 200 43.35 0.33 -9.42
C GLU A 200 43.28 -0.80 -8.41
N ASP A 201 42.84 -1.97 -8.88
CA ASP A 201 42.63 -3.14 -8.05
C ASP A 201 42.91 -4.41 -8.85
N GLU A 202 43.59 -5.35 -8.21
CA GLU A 202 43.87 -6.66 -8.80
C GLU A 202 42.59 -7.51 -8.85
N CYS A 203 42.57 -8.52 -9.72
CA CYS A 203 41.45 -9.44 -9.76
C CYS A 203 41.36 -10.22 -8.46
N THR A 204 40.17 -10.25 -7.86
CA THR A 204 39.89 -11.08 -6.69
C THR A 204 38.82 -12.10 -7.04
N LYS A 205 38.55 -13.05 -6.16
CA LYS A 205 37.40 -13.94 -6.37
C LYS A 205 36.07 -13.17 -6.45
N PHE A 206 35.98 -11.93 -5.93
CA PHE A 206 34.74 -11.18 -5.84
C PHE A 206 34.50 -10.18 -6.98
N HIS A 207 35.52 -9.85 -7.77
CA HIS A 207 35.42 -8.93 -8.92
C HIS A 207 36.62 -9.09 -9.85
N ASP A 208 36.44 -8.68 -11.10
CA ASP A 208 37.54 -8.59 -12.08
C ASP A 208 38.58 -7.53 -11.69
N ILE A 209 39.68 -7.43 -12.45
CA ILE A 209 40.58 -6.27 -12.37
C ILE A 209 39.79 -4.97 -12.51
N ARG A 210 40.17 -3.96 -11.72
CA ARG A 210 39.66 -2.61 -11.90
C ARG A 210 40.75 -1.76 -12.50
N VAL A 211 40.45 -1.16 -13.63
CA VAL A 211 41.39 -0.30 -14.35
C VAL A 211 40.80 1.09 -14.44
N SER A 212 41.64 2.09 -14.29
CA SER A 212 41.32 3.47 -14.62
C SER A 212 42.30 4.06 -15.60
N CYS A 213 41.97 5.25 -16.09
CA CYS A 213 42.84 5.98 -16.98
C CYS A 213 43.62 7.03 -16.18
N VAL A 214 44.84 7.34 -16.61
CA VAL A 214 45.61 8.48 -16.09
C VAL A 214 44.83 9.79 -16.21
N ASP A 215 45.13 10.76 -15.35
CA ASP A 215 44.46 12.07 -15.36
C ASP A 215 44.40 12.69 -16.76
N GLY A 216 43.22 13.22 -17.12
CA GLY A 216 42.96 13.75 -18.45
C GLY A 216 42.50 12.71 -19.48
N HIS A 217 42.20 11.48 -19.07
CA HIS A 217 41.60 10.43 -19.90
C HIS A 217 40.37 9.78 -19.24
N TYR A 218 39.52 9.16 -20.03
CA TYR A 218 38.38 8.35 -19.58
C TYR A 218 38.33 7.01 -20.31
N LEU A 219 37.79 6.00 -19.65
CA LEU A 219 37.66 4.63 -20.14
C LEU A 219 36.40 4.49 -20.98
N LYS A 220 36.54 4.04 -22.24
CA LYS A 220 35.43 3.70 -23.12
C LYS A 220 35.82 2.53 -24.01
N GLU A 221 35.01 1.47 -23.97
CA GLU A 221 35.24 0.24 -24.75
C GLU A 221 36.63 -0.36 -24.48
N ASP A 222 37.00 -0.43 -23.19
CA ASP A 222 38.27 -0.99 -22.70
C ASP A 222 39.54 -0.23 -23.13
N ASP A 223 39.42 0.99 -23.66
CA ASP A 223 40.56 1.87 -23.98
C ASP A 223 40.42 3.28 -23.36
N CYS A 224 41.55 3.95 -23.16
CA CYS A 224 41.63 5.28 -22.58
C CYS A 224 41.62 6.36 -23.66
N HIS A 225 40.52 7.12 -23.69
CA HIS A 225 40.31 8.26 -24.57
C HIS A 225 40.69 9.55 -23.86
N THR A 226 41.25 10.50 -24.60
CA THR A 226 41.62 11.81 -24.04
C THR A 226 40.36 12.63 -23.78
N CYS A 227 40.28 13.23 -22.60
CA CYS A 227 39.15 14.08 -22.24
C CYS A 227 39.10 15.32 -23.14
N THR A 228 37.90 15.69 -23.57
CA THR A 228 37.67 16.90 -24.36
C THR A 228 38.04 18.14 -23.54
N ASN A 229 38.87 19.01 -24.12
CA ASN A 229 39.22 20.30 -23.52
C ASN A 229 38.26 21.39 -24.01
N CYS A 230 37.33 21.80 -23.14
CA CYS A 230 36.30 22.78 -23.51
C CYS A 230 36.86 24.16 -23.88
N SER A 231 37.99 24.57 -23.30
CA SER A 231 38.61 25.86 -23.60
C SER A 231 39.10 25.94 -25.04
N LEU A 232 39.58 24.83 -25.62
CA LEU A 232 39.98 24.77 -27.03
C LEU A 232 38.79 24.89 -28.00
N LEU A 233 37.57 24.58 -27.53
CA LEU A 233 36.33 24.70 -28.29
C LEU A 233 35.62 26.05 -28.07
N GLY A 234 36.17 26.95 -27.25
CA GLY A 234 35.49 28.19 -26.86
C GLY A 234 34.23 27.96 -26.01
N LYS A 235 34.16 26.83 -25.28
CA LYS A 235 33.02 26.42 -24.46
C LYS A 235 33.39 26.39 -22.97
N VAL A 236 32.38 26.38 -22.10
CA VAL A 236 32.55 26.26 -20.64
C VAL A 236 32.42 24.81 -20.21
N GLN A 237 33.23 24.37 -19.24
CA GLN A 237 33.15 23.02 -18.69
C GLN A 237 31.90 22.87 -17.83
N GLY A 238 30.87 22.19 -18.35
CA GLY A 238 29.64 21.90 -17.59
C GLY A 238 29.78 20.71 -16.65
N ARG A 239 30.63 19.74 -17.01
CA ARG A 239 31.00 18.62 -16.16
C ARG A 239 32.44 18.21 -16.46
N ALA A 240 33.24 18.05 -15.41
CA ALA A 240 34.60 17.53 -15.51
C ALA A 240 34.60 16.12 -16.09
N CYS A 241 35.72 15.74 -16.70
CA CYS A 241 35.96 14.36 -17.10
C CYS A 241 35.86 13.43 -15.88
N GLN A 242 35.25 12.27 -16.08
CA GLN A 242 35.13 11.22 -15.07
C GLN A 242 35.71 9.91 -15.62
N HIS A 243 35.89 8.92 -14.75
CA HIS A 243 36.55 7.67 -15.11
C HIS A 243 35.92 6.97 -16.33
N ASP A 244 34.59 7.03 -16.49
CA ASP A 244 33.84 6.36 -17.58
C ASP A 244 33.17 7.34 -18.56
N GLN A 245 33.40 8.66 -18.39
CA GLN A 245 32.65 9.68 -19.11
C GLN A 245 33.53 10.87 -19.49
N ASP A 246 33.45 11.26 -20.76
CA ASP A 246 34.11 12.46 -21.26
C ASP A 246 33.62 13.74 -20.56
N THR A 247 34.45 14.78 -20.63
CA THR A 247 34.10 16.16 -20.30
C THR A 247 32.90 16.58 -21.14
N VAL A 248 31.91 17.22 -20.50
CA VAL A 248 30.77 17.80 -21.21
C VAL A 248 30.95 19.30 -21.28
N CYS A 249 31.07 19.81 -22.51
CA CYS A 249 31.27 21.22 -22.80
C CYS A 249 29.94 21.92 -23.13
N CYS A 250 29.61 22.97 -22.39
CA CYS A 250 28.40 23.77 -22.56
C CYS A 250 28.70 25.10 -23.25
N ASP A 251 27.74 25.58 -24.03
CA ASP A 251 27.94 26.79 -24.84
C ASP A 251 28.01 28.07 -23.99
N LYS A 252 27.43 28.07 -22.78
CA LYS A 252 27.35 29.23 -21.89
C LYS A 252 27.60 28.85 -20.44
N GLU A 253 28.11 29.80 -19.67
CA GLU A 253 28.25 29.69 -18.23
C GLU A 253 26.87 29.60 -17.56
N GLY A 254 26.74 28.81 -16.48
CA GLY A 254 25.48 28.57 -15.77
C GLY A 254 24.60 27.42 -16.31
N MET A 255 25.01 26.75 -17.39
CA MET A 255 24.37 25.50 -17.82
C MET A 255 24.82 24.34 -16.93
N VAL A 256 23.88 23.45 -16.58
CA VAL A 256 24.14 22.21 -15.85
C VAL A 256 23.98 20.99 -16.76
N VAL A 257 24.76 19.95 -16.53
CA VAL A 257 24.70 18.72 -17.32
C VAL A 257 23.67 17.76 -16.71
N LYS A 258 22.56 17.52 -17.43
CA LYS A 258 21.58 16.48 -17.09
C LYS A 258 21.49 15.47 -18.22
N ASN A 259 21.71 14.20 -17.92
CA ASN A 259 21.71 13.09 -18.89
C ASN A 259 22.64 13.33 -20.10
N GLY A 260 23.86 13.83 -19.83
CA GLY A 260 24.86 14.12 -20.85
C GLY A 260 24.56 15.34 -21.74
N LYS A 261 23.47 16.07 -21.48
CA LYS A 261 23.12 17.30 -22.21
C LYS A 261 23.26 18.52 -21.31
N CYS A 262 23.85 19.58 -21.86
CA CYS A 262 23.86 20.89 -21.23
C CYS A 262 22.47 21.51 -21.29
N MET A 263 21.93 21.89 -20.14
CA MET A 263 20.70 22.65 -20.04
C MET A 263 20.79 23.63 -18.88
N PHE A 264 20.09 24.75 -18.94
CA PHE A 264 19.93 25.57 -17.74
C PHE A 264 19.16 24.79 -16.69
N ASP A 265 19.57 24.90 -15.43
CA ASP A 265 18.79 24.30 -14.35
C ASP A 265 17.38 24.90 -14.42
N PRO A 266 16.31 24.08 -14.41
CA PRO A 266 14.99 24.63 -14.59
C PRO A 266 14.70 25.65 -13.49
N THR A 267 14.40 26.88 -13.87
CA THR A 267 13.93 27.88 -12.92
C THR A 267 12.61 27.39 -12.32
N HIS A 268 12.55 27.32 -10.99
CA HIS A 268 11.34 27.04 -10.24
C HIS A 268 10.96 28.30 -9.49
N CYS A 269 9.68 28.67 -9.58
CA CYS A 269 9.16 29.87 -8.95
C CYS A 269 8.53 29.57 -7.61
N GLY A 270 8.50 30.58 -6.74
CA GLY A 270 7.86 30.51 -5.43
C GLY A 270 6.35 30.79 -5.51
N PRO A 271 5.63 30.67 -4.38
CA PRO A 271 4.26 31.16 -4.29
C PRO A 271 4.21 32.66 -4.64
N GLY A 272 3.18 33.08 -5.35
CA GLY A 272 3.02 34.46 -5.81
C GLY A 272 3.73 34.80 -7.11
N GLU A 273 4.35 33.83 -7.78
CA GLU A 273 5.10 34.04 -9.00
C GLU A 273 4.64 33.09 -10.14
N TYR A 274 5.09 33.38 -11.36
CA TYR A 274 4.98 32.51 -12.53
C TYR A 274 6.26 32.53 -13.34
N LEU A 275 6.51 31.44 -14.08
CA LEU A 275 7.72 31.27 -14.86
C LEU A 275 7.57 31.97 -16.22
N VAL A 276 8.44 32.94 -16.48
CA VAL A 276 8.69 33.50 -17.80
C VAL A 276 9.85 32.73 -18.43
N LEU A 277 9.60 32.09 -19.57
CA LEU A 277 10.62 31.34 -20.27
C LEU A 277 11.68 32.29 -20.83
N GLY A 278 12.96 31.98 -20.59
CA GLY A 278 14.06 32.69 -21.24
C GLY A 278 14.11 32.34 -22.73
N THR A 279 14.52 33.30 -23.55
CA THR A 279 14.80 33.07 -24.98
C THR A 279 16.27 32.72 -25.18
N ASP A 280 16.60 32.03 -26.27
CA ASP A 280 17.98 31.83 -26.76
C ASP A 280 18.98 31.26 -25.74
N GLY A 281 18.51 30.32 -24.92
CA GLY A 281 19.34 29.71 -23.89
C GLY A 281 19.74 30.71 -22.81
N GLN A 282 18.81 31.56 -22.39
CA GLN A 282 18.86 32.18 -21.07
C GLN A 282 17.98 31.38 -20.09
N PRO A 283 18.32 31.34 -18.79
CA PRO A 283 17.43 30.77 -17.79
C PRO A 283 16.10 31.53 -17.78
N GLY A 284 15.00 30.84 -17.45
CA GLY A 284 13.74 31.52 -17.20
C GLY A 284 13.82 32.40 -15.97
N SER A 285 13.00 33.44 -15.90
CA SER A 285 12.84 34.29 -14.73
C SER A 285 11.48 34.03 -14.07
N CYS A 286 11.36 34.37 -12.80
CA CYS A 286 10.09 34.34 -12.08
C CYS A 286 9.54 35.75 -11.96
N GLU A 287 8.30 35.95 -12.36
CA GLU A 287 7.61 37.22 -12.25
C GLU A 287 6.44 37.10 -11.27
N SER A 288 6.13 38.18 -10.55
CA SER A 288 5.01 38.20 -9.60
C SER A 288 3.65 38.14 -10.32
N CYS A 289 2.69 37.44 -9.72
CA CYS A 289 1.30 37.46 -10.17
C CYS A 289 0.70 38.87 -10.10
N GLN A 290 -0.02 39.26 -11.16
CA GLN A 290 -0.77 40.52 -11.21
C GLN A 290 -1.99 40.50 -10.26
N PRO A 291 -2.53 41.67 -9.85
CA PRO A 291 -3.76 41.74 -9.07
C PRO A 291 -4.91 40.94 -9.71
N GLY A 292 -5.63 40.16 -8.90
CA GLY A 292 -6.69 39.26 -9.40
C GLY A 292 -6.21 37.87 -9.82
N PHE A 293 -4.91 37.58 -9.68
CA PHE A 293 -4.33 36.25 -9.90
C PHE A 293 -3.48 35.80 -8.72
N TYR A 294 -3.32 34.49 -8.56
CA TYR A 294 -2.53 33.87 -7.50
C TYR A 294 -1.77 32.63 -7.98
N GLN A 295 -0.77 32.24 -7.20
CA GLN A 295 -0.08 30.96 -7.31
C GLN A 295 0.35 30.52 -5.91
N ASP A 296 -0.18 29.41 -5.44
CA ASP A 296 0.04 28.94 -4.07
C ASP A 296 1.07 27.82 -3.97
N LYS A 297 1.43 27.19 -5.10
CA LYS A 297 2.39 26.08 -5.11
C LYS A 297 3.82 26.60 -5.03
N PRO A 298 4.64 26.14 -4.07
CA PRO A 298 6.06 26.40 -4.08
C PRO A 298 6.76 25.54 -5.14
N ASN A 299 7.94 25.98 -5.59
CA ASN A 299 8.80 25.25 -6.53
C ASN A 299 8.06 24.77 -7.79
N HIS A 300 7.25 25.64 -8.39
CA HIS A 300 6.46 25.29 -9.57
C HIS A 300 7.10 25.84 -10.85
N ARG A 301 6.63 25.37 -12.01
CA ARG A 301 7.05 25.81 -13.35
C ARG A 301 5.87 26.26 -14.21
N LEU A 302 4.83 26.76 -13.57
CA LEU A 302 3.62 27.20 -14.26
C LEU A 302 3.91 28.54 -14.96
N LEU A 303 3.51 28.63 -16.23
CA LEU A 303 3.75 29.79 -17.08
C LEU A 303 2.71 30.91 -16.89
N TYR A 304 1.78 30.72 -15.95
CA TYR A 304 0.71 31.66 -15.66
C TYR A 304 0.28 31.52 -14.20
N CYS A 305 -0.26 32.59 -13.66
CA CYS A 305 -0.96 32.58 -12.39
C CYS A 305 -2.43 32.19 -12.58
N LEU A 306 -3.03 31.58 -11.55
CA LEU A 306 -4.42 31.17 -11.54
C LEU A 306 -5.32 32.38 -11.23
N GLN A 307 -6.47 32.49 -11.89
CA GLN A 307 -7.42 33.56 -11.61
C GLN A 307 -8.06 33.37 -10.23
N CYS A 308 -8.15 34.44 -9.45
CA CYS A 308 -8.87 34.44 -8.18
C CYS A 308 -10.35 34.09 -8.40
N ALA A 309 -10.92 33.30 -7.49
CA ALA A 309 -12.35 33.04 -7.49
C ALA A 309 -13.12 34.33 -7.19
N ALA A 310 -14.10 34.64 -8.04
CA ALA A 310 -14.97 35.79 -7.84
C ALA A 310 -15.90 35.55 -6.63
N PHE A 311 -16.06 36.56 -5.79
CA PHE A 311 -17.06 36.52 -4.73
C PHE A 311 -18.44 36.73 -5.33
N ASP A 312 -19.33 35.74 -5.20
CA ASP A 312 -20.73 35.88 -5.58
C ASP A 312 -21.48 36.72 -4.54
N SER A 313 -21.54 38.03 -4.78
CA SER A 313 -22.25 38.99 -3.92
C SER A 313 -23.77 38.78 -3.91
N LEU A 314 -24.32 38.00 -4.86
CA LEU A 314 -25.74 37.66 -4.90
C LEU A 314 -26.10 36.51 -3.98
N ASN A 315 -25.13 35.77 -3.44
CA ASN A 315 -25.37 34.69 -2.48
C ASN A 315 -25.34 35.23 -1.04
N PRO A 316 -26.50 35.52 -0.40
CA PRO A 316 -26.53 36.12 0.94
C PRO A 316 -26.05 35.18 2.06
N ARG A 317 -25.77 33.91 1.73
CA ARG A 317 -25.31 32.88 2.66
C ARG A 317 -23.80 32.75 2.68
N LEU A 318 -23.10 33.31 1.70
CA LEU A 318 -21.65 33.27 1.60
C LEU A 318 -21.07 34.56 2.20
N VAL A 319 -19.98 34.43 2.94
CA VAL A 319 -19.20 35.58 3.42
C VAL A 319 -17.74 35.39 3.02
N LEU A 320 -17.11 36.49 2.63
CA LEU A 320 -15.69 36.52 2.35
C LEU A 320 -14.91 36.19 3.63
N ALA A 321 -14.10 35.14 3.58
CA ALA A 321 -13.29 34.70 4.71
C ALA A 321 -11.87 35.27 4.66
N ASP A 322 -11.32 35.35 3.45
CA ASP A 322 -9.97 35.79 3.16
C ASP A 322 -9.96 36.37 1.73
N GLU A 323 -9.39 37.56 1.57
CA GLU A 323 -9.23 38.18 0.26
C GLU A 323 -8.20 37.43 -0.57
N CYS A 324 -8.34 37.50 -1.90
CA CYS A 324 -7.31 36.93 -2.77
C CYS A 324 -6.01 37.72 -2.65
N THR A 325 -4.90 37.02 -2.56
CA THR A 325 -3.56 37.62 -2.69
C THR A 325 -2.79 36.89 -3.78
N ARG A 326 -1.62 37.40 -4.18
CA ARG A 326 -0.77 36.66 -5.10
C ARG A 326 -0.41 35.24 -4.59
N PHE A 327 -0.44 35.01 -3.28
CA PHE A 327 -0.01 33.75 -2.66
C PHE A 327 -1.14 32.73 -2.46
N HIS A 328 -2.41 33.14 -2.52
CA HIS A 328 -3.54 32.24 -2.29
C HIS A 328 -4.84 32.77 -2.87
N ASN A 329 -5.71 31.84 -3.25
CA ASN A 329 -7.04 32.15 -3.78
C ASN A 329 -7.93 32.84 -2.74
N THR A 330 -8.96 33.55 -3.20
CA THR A 330 -10.09 34.00 -2.39
C THR A 330 -10.67 32.83 -1.60
N LYS A 331 -10.81 32.98 -0.28
CA LYS A 331 -11.49 31.97 0.55
C LYS A 331 -12.85 32.47 0.96
N PHE A 332 -13.84 31.60 0.79
CA PHE A 332 -15.20 31.85 1.21
C PHE A 332 -15.55 30.95 2.39
N ARG A 333 -16.50 31.41 3.21
CA ARG A 333 -17.13 30.59 4.24
C ARG A 333 -18.62 30.86 4.26
N CYS A 334 -19.40 29.89 4.71
CA CYS A 334 -20.82 30.12 4.93
C CYS A 334 -21.05 30.99 6.18
N LYS A 335 -22.10 31.81 6.13
CA LYS A 335 -22.59 32.60 7.26
C LYS A 335 -22.99 31.68 8.42
N THR A 336 -22.96 32.19 9.65
CA THR A 336 -23.42 31.43 10.82
C THR A 336 -24.82 30.86 10.59
N GLY A 337 -25.00 29.56 10.86
CA GLY A 337 -26.25 28.85 10.57
C GLY A 337 -26.27 28.14 9.21
N PHE A 338 -25.17 28.15 8.46
CA PHE A 338 -25.01 27.42 7.20
C PHE A 338 -23.69 26.62 7.18
N TYR A 339 -23.62 25.57 6.36
CA TYR A 339 -22.43 24.75 6.12
C TYR A 339 -22.13 24.64 4.62
N LEU A 340 -20.85 24.45 4.26
CA LEU A 340 -20.40 24.36 2.86
C LEU A 340 -20.38 22.91 2.39
N GLU A 341 -21.12 22.62 1.32
CA GLU A 341 -21.11 21.32 0.64
C GLU A 341 -21.09 21.53 -0.86
N LYS A 342 -20.17 20.86 -1.57
CA LYS A 342 -20.03 20.93 -3.04
C LYS A 342 -19.96 22.35 -3.65
N GLY A 343 -19.48 23.33 -2.88
CA GLY A 343 -19.34 24.73 -3.32
C GLY A 343 -20.50 25.65 -2.93
N ASP A 344 -21.56 25.13 -2.33
CA ASP A 344 -22.74 25.89 -1.92
C ASP A 344 -22.99 25.86 -0.41
N CYS A 345 -23.68 26.89 0.08
CA CYS A 345 -24.04 27.04 1.50
C CYS A 345 -25.47 26.55 1.77
N TYR A 346 -25.55 25.48 2.56
CA TYR A 346 -26.81 24.86 2.98
C TYR A 346 -27.15 25.25 4.41
N PRO A 347 -28.43 25.52 4.72
CA PRO A 347 -28.84 25.83 6.09
C PRO A 347 -28.57 24.63 6.99
N CYS A 348 -28.07 24.90 8.19
CA CYS A 348 -27.86 23.86 9.19
C CYS A 348 -29.21 23.26 9.60
N THR A 349 -29.28 21.94 9.72
CA THR A 349 -30.46 21.23 10.20
C THR A 349 -30.79 21.68 11.63
N ASN A 350 -32.05 22.05 11.86
CA ASN A 350 -32.57 22.38 13.17
C ASN A 350 -33.22 21.15 13.81
N CYS A 351 -32.50 20.49 14.72
CA CYS A 351 -32.97 19.25 15.35
C CYS A 351 -34.28 19.41 16.12
N ALA A 352 -34.56 20.60 16.69
CA ALA A 352 -35.79 20.84 17.43
C ALA A 352 -37.03 20.73 16.54
N LEU A 353 -36.94 21.18 15.28
CA LEU A 353 -38.03 21.06 14.30
C LEU A 353 -38.28 19.60 13.89
N LEU A 354 -37.30 18.72 14.07
CA LEU A 354 -37.41 17.28 13.80
C LEU A 354 -37.82 16.47 15.04
N GLY A 355 -38.03 17.11 16.19
CA GLY A 355 -38.25 16.40 17.47
C GLY A 355 -37.03 15.60 17.93
N LYS A 356 -35.82 16.01 17.53
CA LYS A 356 -34.54 15.33 17.83
C LYS A 356 -33.61 16.21 18.68
N PHE A 357 -32.59 15.60 19.27
CA PHE A 357 -31.58 16.28 20.08
C PHE A 357 -30.32 16.61 19.25
N LYS A 358 -29.67 17.72 19.59
CA LYS A 358 -28.44 18.17 18.92
C LYS A 358 -27.26 17.30 19.38
N GLY A 359 -26.79 16.39 18.54
CA GLY A 359 -25.64 15.53 18.82
C GLY A 359 -24.30 16.20 18.50
N ARG A 360 -24.20 16.81 17.32
CA ARG A 360 -23.03 17.63 16.93
C ARG A 360 -23.49 18.96 16.37
N ALA A 361 -22.89 20.05 16.86
CA ALA A 361 -23.19 21.38 16.33
C ALA A 361 -22.76 21.52 14.87
N CYS A 362 -23.56 22.26 14.10
CA CYS A 362 -23.18 22.66 12.76
C CYS A 362 -21.82 23.36 12.76
N SER A 363 -21.03 23.06 11.74
CA SER A 363 -19.73 23.67 11.51
C SER A 363 -19.64 24.19 10.09
N LYS A 364 -18.58 24.92 9.76
CA LYS A 364 -18.37 25.44 8.40
C LYS A 364 -18.33 24.35 7.32
N LYS A 365 -17.99 23.11 7.68
CA LYS A 365 -17.79 21.99 6.75
C LYS A 365 -18.85 20.90 6.84
N HIS A 366 -19.66 20.90 7.90
CA HIS A 366 -20.56 19.79 8.20
C HIS A 366 -21.86 20.31 8.80
N ASP A 367 -22.97 19.72 8.38
CA ASP A 367 -24.29 19.97 8.94
C ASP A 367 -24.37 19.61 10.44
N THR A 368 -25.40 20.13 11.11
CA THR A 368 -25.84 19.65 12.42
C THR A 368 -26.21 18.17 12.32
N ILE A 369 -25.71 17.35 13.25
CA ILE A 369 -26.16 15.97 13.37
C ILE A 369 -27.17 15.88 14.49
N CYS A 370 -28.36 15.40 14.15
CA CYS A 370 -29.49 15.23 15.05
C CYS A 370 -29.63 13.78 15.49
N CYS A 371 -29.62 13.55 16.79
CA CYS A 371 -29.76 12.24 17.40
C CYS A 371 -31.16 12.06 17.99
N ASP A 372 -31.65 10.83 17.98
CA ASP A 372 -33.01 10.52 18.45
C ASP A 372 -33.17 10.71 19.97
N PHE A 373 -32.07 10.63 20.72
CA PHE A 373 -32.10 10.71 22.19
C PHE A 373 -31.09 11.72 22.74
N GLN A 374 -31.44 12.30 23.89
CA GLN A 374 -30.56 13.21 24.62
C GLN A 374 -29.33 12.46 25.14
N GLY A 375 -28.15 13.04 24.94
CA GLY A 375 -26.88 12.49 25.43
C GLY A 375 -26.25 11.39 24.56
N MET A 376 -26.72 11.20 23.32
CA MET A 376 -25.95 10.48 22.30
C MET A 376 -24.75 11.33 21.84
N ILE A 377 -23.62 10.67 21.58
CA ILE A 377 -22.42 11.26 20.99
C ILE A 377 -22.35 10.92 19.50
N VAL A 378 -21.67 11.75 18.70
CA VAL A 378 -21.55 11.53 17.26
C VAL A 378 -20.15 11.03 16.92
N GLU A 379 -20.07 9.78 16.46
CA GLU A 379 -18.84 9.16 15.96
C GLU A 379 -18.98 8.86 14.47
N ASN A 380 -18.05 9.37 13.66
CA ASN A 380 -18.04 9.17 12.20
C ASN A 380 -19.36 9.54 11.51
N GLY A 381 -20.03 10.57 11.99
CA GLY A 381 -21.31 11.03 11.45
C GLY A 381 -22.54 10.24 11.95
N ILE A 382 -22.34 9.25 12.81
CA ILE A 382 -23.40 8.38 13.33
C ILE A 382 -23.61 8.67 14.82
N CYS A 383 -24.86 8.84 15.22
CA CYS A 383 -25.24 8.97 16.63
C CYS A 383 -25.09 7.60 17.33
N LYS A 384 -24.31 7.57 18.40
CA LYS A 384 -24.19 6.42 19.30
C LYS A 384 -24.43 6.86 20.73
N PHE A 385 -24.89 5.95 21.59
CA PHE A 385 -24.83 6.23 23.02
C PHE A 385 -23.36 6.29 23.45
N SER A 386 -23.01 7.32 24.24
CA SER A 386 -21.71 7.33 24.90
C SER A 386 -21.58 6.05 25.69
N LEU A 387 -20.42 5.41 25.61
CA LEU A 387 -20.11 4.26 26.45
C LEU A 387 -20.33 4.65 27.91
N ILE A 388 -21.22 3.93 28.58
CA ILE A 388 -21.44 4.06 30.01
C ILE A 388 -20.42 3.13 30.68
N TYR A 389 -19.59 3.71 31.54
CA TYR A 389 -18.66 2.98 32.39
C TYR A 389 -19.30 2.88 33.77
N CYS A 390 -19.59 1.66 34.22
CA CYS A 390 -20.14 1.43 35.55
C CYS A 390 -19.04 1.51 36.62
N GLY A 391 -19.42 1.97 37.82
CA GLY A 391 -18.52 2.03 38.96
C GLY A 391 -18.14 0.64 39.49
N ALA A 392 -17.16 0.59 40.39
CA ALA A 392 -16.87 -0.65 41.13
C ALA A 392 -18.11 -1.09 41.92
N GLY A 393 -18.44 -2.39 41.86
CA GLY A 393 -19.66 -2.92 42.47
C GLY A 393 -20.94 -2.75 41.64
N GLU A 394 -20.85 -2.25 40.41
CA GLU A 394 -21.96 -2.19 39.46
C GLU A 394 -21.67 -3.04 38.20
N TYR A 395 -22.73 -3.47 37.51
CA TYR A 395 -22.64 -4.13 36.21
C TYR A 395 -23.52 -3.42 35.18
N LEU A 396 -23.10 -3.50 33.91
CA LEU A 396 -23.83 -2.88 32.81
C LEU A 396 -25.02 -3.77 32.43
N VAL A 397 -26.22 -3.23 32.54
CA VAL A 397 -27.42 -3.81 31.92
C VAL A 397 -27.58 -3.17 30.55
N PRO A 398 -27.34 -3.91 29.45
CA PRO A 398 -27.54 -3.37 28.12
C PRO A 398 -29.00 -2.96 27.96
N GLY A 399 -29.24 -1.72 27.57
CA GLY A 399 -30.58 -1.29 27.24
C GLY A 399 -31.11 -2.15 26.10
N MET A 400 -32.37 -2.59 26.15
CA MET A 400 -33.04 -3.03 24.93
C MET A 400 -32.97 -1.87 23.93
N SER A 401 -32.97 -2.16 22.62
CA SER A 401 -32.53 -1.34 21.46
C SER A 401 -33.01 0.14 21.33
N ARG A 402 -33.65 0.70 22.34
CA ARG A 402 -34.11 2.10 22.47
C ARG A 402 -33.92 2.70 23.87
N HIS A 403 -33.21 2.05 24.78
CA HIS A 403 -32.95 2.53 26.15
C HIS A 403 -31.45 2.72 26.39
N ARG A 404 -31.11 3.69 27.25
CA ARG A 404 -29.73 3.88 27.71
C ARG A 404 -29.30 2.61 28.44
N ASP A 405 -28.04 2.23 28.28
CA ASP A 405 -27.46 1.25 29.19
C ASP A 405 -27.57 1.79 30.63
N GLU A 406 -27.86 0.92 31.58
CA GLU A 406 -28.02 1.27 32.99
C GLU A 406 -26.98 0.52 33.79
N CYS A 407 -26.32 1.20 34.73
CA CYS A 407 -25.48 0.54 35.71
C CYS A 407 -26.35 0.13 36.89
N ARG A 408 -26.30 -1.16 37.25
CA ARG A 408 -27.01 -1.67 38.43
C ARG A 408 -26.01 -2.19 39.45
N PRO A 409 -26.27 -2.00 40.76
CA PRO A 409 -25.42 -2.57 41.79
C PRO A 409 -25.47 -4.10 41.74
N CYS A 410 -24.33 -4.74 42.01
CA CYS A 410 -24.26 -6.18 42.22
C CYS A 410 -25.10 -6.57 43.44
N GLY A 411 -25.78 -7.72 43.36
CA GLY A 411 -26.54 -8.26 44.50
C GLY A 411 -25.61 -8.75 45.62
N ASP A 412 -26.13 -8.83 46.84
CA ASP A 412 -25.40 -9.28 48.03
C ASP A 412 -24.65 -10.60 47.77
N GLY A 413 -23.33 -10.61 48.01
CA GLY A 413 -22.45 -11.76 47.77
C GLY A 413 -21.83 -11.84 46.36
N SER A 414 -22.09 -10.87 45.50
CA SER A 414 -21.43 -10.73 44.18
C SER A 414 -20.71 -9.39 44.06
N ASN A 415 -19.60 -9.34 43.32
CA ASN A 415 -18.82 -8.12 43.12
C ASN A 415 -18.31 -8.03 41.68
N ASN A 416 -18.11 -6.80 41.20
CA ASN A 416 -17.37 -6.50 39.99
C ASN A 416 -16.18 -5.62 40.40
N SER A 417 -15.00 -6.23 40.54
CA SER A 417 -13.82 -5.63 41.18
C SER A 417 -12.98 -4.74 40.27
N GLU A 418 -13.25 -4.73 38.95
CA GLU A 418 -12.46 -3.95 38.00
C GLU A 418 -13.14 -2.62 37.67
N HIS A 419 -12.47 -1.52 38.02
CA HIS A 419 -12.85 -0.20 37.53
C HIS A 419 -12.69 -0.15 35.99
N TYR A 420 -13.72 0.34 35.29
CA TYR A 420 -13.74 0.63 33.84
C TYR A 420 -14.00 -0.53 32.85
N HIS A 421 -14.58 -1.66 33.26
CA HIS A 421 -14.92 -2.73 32.32
C HIS A 421 -16.39 -2.79 31.92
N ARG A 422 -16.62 -3.23 30.67
CA ARG A 422 -17.93 -3.49 30.04
C ARG A 422 -18.54 -4.81 30.52
N ASN A 423 -18.31 -5.17 31.79
CA ASN A 423 -18.74 -6.44 32.33
C ASN A 423 -20.26 -6.46 32.51
N ILE A 424 -20.90 -7.43 31.86
CA ILE A 424 -22.35 -7.62 31.87
C ILE A 424 -22.77 -8.44 33.10
N ASN A 425 -21.81 -9.04 33.82
CA ASN A 425 -22.06 -9.95 34.93
C ASN A 425 -21.25 -9.58 36.18
N CYS A 426 -21.87 -9.70 37.36
CA CYS A 426 -21.17 -9.75 38.64
C CYS A 426 -20.69 -11.17 38.91
N SER A 427 -19.48 -11.34 39.45
CA SER A 427 -18.97 -12.64 39.87
C SER A 427 -19.33 -12.90 41.34
N VAL A 428 -19.85 -14.10 41.62
CA VAL A 428 -20.14 -14.54 42.99
C VAL A 428 -18.82 -14.76 43.72
N ILE A 429 -18.65 -14.12 44.88
CA ILE A 429 -17.47 -14.33 45.72
C ILE A 429 -17.68 -15.67 46.42
N HIS A 430 -17.09 -16.74 45.89
CA HIS A 430 -16.97 -17.98 46.64
C HIS A 430 -15.98 -17.77 47.79
N THR A 431 -16.50 -17.43 48.97
CA THR A 431 -15.75 -17.49 50.23
C THR A 431 -15.42 -18.96 50.50
N THR A 432 -14.34 -19.45 49.89
CA THR A 432 -13.69 -20.67 50.34
C THR A 432 -13.11 -20.36 51.71
N GLY A 433 -13.83 -20.79 52.75
CA GLY A 433 -13.34 -20.73 54.12
C GLY A 433 -12.06 -21.55 54.23
N LYS A 434 -10.91 -20.89 54.11
CA LYS A 434 -9.62 -21.44 54.51
C LYS A 434 -9.26 -20.84 55.86
N SER A 435 -9.44 -21.69 56.87
CA SER A 435 -8.91 -21.55 58.21
C SER A 435 -7.40 -21.32 58.19
N GLY A 436 -6.98 -20.35 59.01
CA GLY A 436 -5.65 -20.06 59.52
C GLY A 436 -4.43 -20.81 58.96
N SER A 437 -3.52 -20.02 58.39
CA SER A 437 -2.10 -20.23 58.60
C SER A 437 -1.43 -18.87 58.83
N THR A 438 -0.96 -18.67 60.06
CA THR A 438 0.02 -17.65 60.42
C THR A 438 1.31 -17.88 59.63
N GLY A 439 1.52 -17.09 58.57
CA GLY A 439 2.76 -17.05 57.80
C GLY A 439 3.39 -15.67 57.91
N SER A 440 4.54 -15.63 58.57
CA SER A 440 5.41 -14.46 58.76
C SER A 440 5.72 -13.75 57.44
N SER A 441 5.50 -12.43 57.42
CA SER A 441 5.85 -11.56 56.32
C SER A 441 7.35 -11.25 56.35
N GLU A 442 8.14 -11.90 55.49
CA GLU A 442 9.46 -11.40 55.12
C GLU A 442 9.29 -10.22 54.16
N MET A 443 9.70 -9.03 54.61
CA MET A 443 9.88 -7.86 53.76
C MET A 443 11.07 -8.10 52.82
N ILE A 444 10.79 -8.41 51.56
CA ILE A 444 11.80 -8.31 50.49
C ILE A 444 11.88 -6.84 50.10
N ALA A 445 12.96 -6.18 50.55
CA ALA A 445 13.33 -4.85 50.12
C ALA A 445 13.69 -4.86 48.63
N MET A 446 12.92 -4.14 47.80
CA MET A 446 13.32 -3.81 46.44
C MET A 446 14.42 -2.73 46.46
N PRO A 447 15.56 -2.92 45.78
CA PRO A 447 16.52 -1.84 45.60
C PRO A 447 15.98 -0.83 44.59
N ILE A 448 15.85 0.42 45.03
CA ILE A 448 15.62 1.59 44.20
C ILE A 448 16.88 1.79 43.34
N ILE A 449 16.81 1.43 42.06
CA ILE A 449 17.82 1.80 41.07
C ILE A 449 17.59 3.27 40.70
N ILE A 450 18.39 4.16 41.28
CA ILE A 450 18.48 5.56 40.87
C ILE A 450 19.33 5.61 39.60
N SER A 451 18.68 5.75 38.45
CA SER A 451 19.34 6.00 37.17
C SER A 451 19.81 7.45 37.10
N LEU A 452 21.12 7.65 37.28
CA LEU A 452 21.81 8.90 36.94
C LEU A 452 21.87 9.04 35.41
N LEU A 453 21.13 10.02 34.88
CA LEU A 453 21.21 10.47 33.49
C LEU A 453 22.52 11.25 33.28
N SER A 454 23.56 10.57 32.79
CA SER A 454 24.71 11.22 32.16
C SER A 454 24.39 11.52 30.70
N ALA A 455 24.43 12.80 30.32
CA ALA A 455 24.26 13.27 28.96
C ALA A 455 25.41 12.75 28.06
N VAL A 456 25.06 11.94 27.07
CA VAL A 456 25.94 11.57 25.95
C VAL A 456 25.50 12.39 24.73
N PRO A 457 26.40 13.14 24.06
CA PRO A 457 26.04 13.83 22.83
C PRO A 457 25.82 12.81 21.71
N ILE A 458 24.60 12.75 21.19
CA ILE A 458 24.24 12.00 19.99
C ILE A 458 24.82 12.74 18.78
N VAL A 459 25.90 12.19 18.21
CA VAL A 459 26.40 12.58 16.89
C VAL A 459 25.48 11.95 15.84
N TYR A 460 24.68 12.77 15.17
CA TYR A 460 23.91 12.34 14.00
C TYR A 460 24.85 12.13 12.80
N CYS A 461 25.17 10.88 12.48
CA CYS A 461 25.70 10.53 11.16
C CYS A 461 24.55 10.53 10.13
N CYS A 462 24.53 11.54 9.26
CA CYS A 462 23.65 11.56 8.08
C CYS A 462 24.10 10.49 7.07
N TYR A 463 23.35 9.39 6.98
CA TYR A 463 23.51 8.38 5.93
C TYR A 463 22.83 8.85 4.64
N LYS A 464 23.63 9.20 3.62
CA LYS A 464 23.16 9.61 2.30
C LYS A 464 22.78 8.37 1.48
N ARG A 465 21.48 8.08 1.33
CA ARG A 465 20.95 7.04 0.41
C ARG A 465 21.35 7.38 -1.02
N ARG A 466 22.16 6.53 -1.66
CA ARG A 466 22.37 6.53 -3.12
C ARG A 466 21.12 5.99 -3.82
N SER A 467 20.75 6.66 -4.90
CA SER A 467 19.55 6.45 -5.71
C SER A 467 19.48 5.06 -6.34
N LEU A 468 18.31 4.44 -6.23
CA LEU A 468 17.89 3.26 -6.96
C LEU A 468 17.62 3.67 -8.43
N VAL A 469 18.43 3.19 -9.38
CA VAL A 469 18.17 3.38 -10.82
C VAL A 469 17.20 2.31 -11.27
N ILE A 470 15.92 2.67 -11.44
CA ILE A 470 14.93 1.83 -12.11
C ILE A 470 15.05 2.10 -13.61
N ARG A 471 15.61 1.16 -14.37
CA ARG A 471 15.49 1.14 -15.83
C ARG A 471 14.06 0.75 -16.20
N VAL A 472 13.26 1.72 -16.65
CA VAL A 472 11.99 1.48 -17.32
C VAL A 472 12.30 1.28 -18.80
N CYS A 473 12.17 0.05 -19.30
CA CYS A 473 12.18 -0.22 -20.73
C CYS A 473 10.85 0.24 -21.33
N VAL A 474 10.90 1.29 -22.15
CA VAL A 474 9.78 1.70 -23.01
C VAL A 474 9.92 0.91 -24.32
N LEU A 475 8.94 0.06 -24.60
CA LEU A 475 8.77 -0.58 -25.91
C LEU A 475 8.21 0.46 -26.88
N ASP A 476 9.06 0.96 -27.78
CA ASP A 476 8.64 1.77 -28.92
C ASP A 476 8.14 0.84 -30.04
N SER A 477 6.89 1.01 -30.43
CA SER A 477 6.23 0.28 -31.50
C SER A 477 5.89 1.27 -32.61
N SER A 478 6.87 1.53 -33.47
CA SER A 478 6.70 2.31 -34.70
C SER A 478 7.14 1.45 -35.89
N ARG A 479 6.20 0.69 -36.44
CA ARG A 479 6.32 0.09 -37.79
C ARG A 479 5.78 1.09 -38.80
N HIS A 480 6.66 1.59 -39.66
CA HIS A 480 6.31 2.22 -40.91
C HIS A 480 5.89 1.16 -41.94
N TYR A 481 4.77 1.42 -42.61
CA TYR A 481 4.46 0.84 -43.92
C TYR A 481 5.19 1.66 -45.00
N PHE A 482 5.99 0.97 -45.80
CA PHE A 482 6.07 1.15 -47.25
C PHE A 482 6.04 -0.24 -47.89
#